data_AF-A0A7C9EUK1-F1
#
_entry.id   AF-A0A7C9EUK1-F1
#
_cell.length_a   1.000
_cell.length_b   1.000
_cell.length_c   1.000
_cell.angle_alpha   90.00
_cell.angle_beta   90.00
_cell.angle_gamma   90.00
#
_symmetry.space_group_name_H-M   'P 1'
#
loop_
_entity.id
_entity.type
_entity.pdbx_description
1 polymer ?
#
loop_
_entity_poly.entity_id
_entity_poly.type
_entity_poly.pdbx_seq_one_letter_code
_entity_poly.pdbx_strand_id
1 'polypeptide(L)'
;QDLQAYARGVWGLLPAFCRHPDDISQSFQPFAKLLLVRLEKDASMHEDIAVAVQELVKQNKCLPKAGDASEPKRLSSDLIEDCLMEKRSLCCYSTKIARKNIKALSSYSYELLQAFITIFLDSSPEKRSSLRKAVTCLASISDSSITKKIIISSLERFPLVKALTDCGECDISDGSVQDVPCDSSSKTDDSQWCLVLDLASSVVEGADEDLINLIFRLAKQALRAGHVTAVSEAYNTLSCVLEVHPGFCSSKTDELVDLLTGLKSPDDVGSLSNRLTTLQILLVHTLKSVTDVGNKKPFLILNELILALKDSKEDARKAAYDVLLRISSSLGGSSAGNPNGPYSKLISMILGYLSGPSPHITSAAVSALSVLVFKEPALCLIIPDVVPSVTSLLHTKAVEVIKAVLGFIKVLVSCIEPKDLQNFVSVIVDGILPWSSVSRHHFRSKVTVILEIMIRKCGLPAVKLVTPERYQAFVKKVSLSRHGKASSLEADSTNRKPQVADVSENRQKKRLRNEKDGESGSALHRKKRRDQKQYSHPSGAAGGTVGGSDKKTNRFGNKQKSRMGHGPRKPKPMKGGNFERAPSKRGKAGGNKKLKA
;
A
#
# COMPACT_ATOMS: atom_id res chain seq x y z
N GLN A 1 12.52 30.00 -35.01
CA GLN A 1 12.11 29.42 -33.72
C GLN A 1 10.64 28.99 -33.77
N ASP A 2 9.75 29.81 -34.33
CA ASP A 2 8.31 29.47 -34.46
C ASP A 2 8.04 28.23 -35.31
N LEU A 3 8.74 28.05 -36.44
CA LEU A 3 8.60 26.84 -37.28
C LEU A 3 8.96 25.54 -36.52
N GLN A 4 9.94 25.59 -35.61
CA GLN A 4 10.28 24.44 -34.77
C GLN A 4 9.22 24.19 -33.69
N ALA A 5 8.57 25.24 -33.20
CA ALA A 5 7.45 25.11 -32.27
C ALA A 5 6.21 24.51 -32.96
N TYR A 6 5.90 24.95 -34.18
CA TYR A 6 4.83 24.33 -34.99
C TYR A 6 5.14 22.87 -35.35
N ALA A 7 6.38 22.57 -35.74
CA ALA A 7 6.79 21.19 -35.99
C ALA A 7 6.62 20.31 -34.74
N ARG A 8 7.00 20.80 -33.56
CA ARG A 8 6.74 20.12 -32.28
C ARG A 8 5.25 19.95 -32.00
N GLY A 9 4.43 20.96 -32.28
CA GLY A 9 2.98 20.89 -32.13
C GLY A 9 2.34 19.81 -33.02
N VAL A 10 2.86 19.61 -34.24
CA VAL A 10 2.40 18.52 -35.12
C VAL A 10 2.80 17.15 -34.56
N TRP A 11 4.01 17.01 -34.02
CA TRP A 11 4.44 15.76 -33.36
C TRP A 11 3.67 15.46 -32.07
N GLY A 12 3.19 16.48 -31.36
CA GLY A 12 2.28 16.28 -30.22
C GLY A 12 0.93 15.64 -30.60
N LEU A 13 0.57 15.63 -31.90
CA LEU A 13 -0.59 14.90 -32.41
C LEU A 13 -0.30 13.43 -32.73
N LEU A 14 0.96 12.99 -32.66
CA LEU A 14 1.37 11.63 -32.98
C LEU A 14 0.63 10.57 -32.15
N PRO A 15 0.44 10.71 -30.82
CA PRO A 15 -0.35 9.74 -30.05
C PRO A 15 -1.78 9.59 -30.58
N ALA A 16 -2.42 10.70 -30.96
CA ALA A 16 -3.77 10.69 -31.52
C ALA A 16 -3.79 10.06 -32.92
N PHE A 17 -2.77 10.32 -33.73
CA PHE A 17 -2.60 9.70 -35.05
C PHE A 17 -2.45 8.18 -34.96
N CYS A 18 -1.81 7.67 -33.91
CA CYS A 18 -1.63 6.24 -33.67
C CYS A 18 -2.88 5.52 -33.13
N ARG A 19 -4.00 6.22 -32.95
CA ARG A 19 -5.28 5.60 -32.58
C ARG A 19 -5.94 4.98 -33.82
N HIS A 20 -6.13 3.68 -33.77
CA HIS A 20 -6.85 2.88 -34.77
C HIS A 20 -6.37 3.00 -36.24
N PRO A 21 -5.05 2.93 -36.53
CA PRO A 21 -4.58 2.88 -37.92
C PRO A 21 -4.93 1.57 -38.63
N ASP A 22 -5.36 1.66 -39.89
CA ASP A 22 -5.82 0.49 -40.66
C ASP A 22 -4.68 -0.26 -41.38
N ASP A 23 -3.49 0.32 -41.45
CA ASP A 23 -2.39 -0.11 -42.33
C ASP A 23 -1.11 -0.54 -41.60
N ILE A 24 -1.14 -0.75 -40.26
CA ILE A 24 0.05 -1.18 -39.47
C ILE A 24 0.75 -2.37 -40.15
N SER A 25 -0.01 -3.40 -40.52
CA SER A 25 0.56 -4.61 -41.13
C SER A 25 1.28 -4.39 -42.47
N GLN A 26 1.04 -3.26 -43.15
CA GLN A 26 1.60 -2.94 -44.47
C GLN A 26 2.69 -1.87 -44.37
N SER A 27 2.47 -0.84 -43.54
CA SER A 27 3.23 0.42 -43.55
C SER A 27 4.04 0.67 -42.27
N PHE A 28 4.06 -0.25 -41.30
CA PHE A 28 4.76 0.01 -40.04
C PHE A 28 6.27 0.14 -40.20
N GLN A 29 6.88 -0.58 -41.15
CA GLN A 29 8.34 -0.56 -41.34
C GLN A 29 8.91 0.84 -41.65
N PRO A 30 8.42 1.58 -42.67
CA PRO A 30 8.86 2.95 -42.91
C PRO A 30 8.61 3.88 -41.72
N PHE A 31 7.48 3.70 -41.04
CA PHE A 31 7.11 4.50 -39.87
C PHE A 31 8.05 4.25 -38.68
N ALA A 32 8.38 2.99 -38.37
CA ALA A 32 9.32 2.63 -37.32
C ALA A 32 10.71 3.23 -37.56
N LYS A 33 11.20 3.21 -38.80
CA LYS A 33 12.47 3.85 -39.18
C LYS A 33 12.43 5.36 -38.95
N LEU A 34 11.32 6.02 -39.28
CA LEU A 34 11.14 7.44 -39.00
C LEU A 34 11.16 7.73 -37.50
N LEU A 35 10.49 6.90 -36.69
CA LEU A 35 10.48 7.04 -35.23
C LEU A 35 11.89 6.88 -34.64
N LEU A 36 12.67 5.88 -35.09
CA LEU A 36 14.04 5.66 -34.63
C LEU A 36 14.93 6.88 -34.90
N VAL A 37 14.89 7.42 -36.12
CA VAL A 37 15.66 8.62 -36.49
C VAL A 37 15.27 9.82 -35.62
N ARG A 38 14.00 9.93 -35.21
CA ARG A 38 13.52 11.03 -34.35
C ARG A 38 13.87 10.83 -32.89
N LEU A 39 13.81 9.59 -32.40
CA LEU A 39 14.25 9.22 -31.06
C LEU A 39 15.73 9.57 -30.85
N GLU A 40 16.59 9.38 -31.86
CA GLU A 40 18.00 9.74 -31.78
C GLU A 40 18.26 11.25 -31.83
N LYS A 41 17.46 12.01 -32.58
CA LYS A 41 17.74 13.44 -32.87
C LYS A 41 17.08 14.41 -31.90
N ASP A 42 15.87 14.11 -31.42
CA ASP A 42 14.99 15.09 -30.80
C ASP A 42 14.50 14.64 -29.41
N ALA A 43 15.25 14.97 -28.35
CA ALA A 43 14.90 14.59 -26.96
C ALA A 43 13.56 15.16 -26.44
N SER A 44 13.04 16.21 -27.08
CA SER A 44 11.73 16.76 -26.73
C SER A 44 10.56 15.90 -27.22
N MET A 45 10.78 14.98 -28.17
CA MET A 45 9.74 14.13 -28.77
C MET A 45 9.63 12.75 -28.12
N HIS A 46 10.54 12.40 -27.20
CA HIS A 46 10.61 11.08 -26.58
C HIS A 46 9.30 10.67 -25.92
N GLU A 47 8.63 11.61 -25.25
CA GLU A 47 7.35 11.34 -24.59
C GLU A 47 6.22 11.08 -25.59
N ASP A 48 6.05 11.93 -26.59
CA ASP A 48 5.02 11.76 -27.63
C ASP A 48 5.19 10.44 -28.39
N ILE A 49 6.43 10.11 -28.75
CA ILE A 49 6.75 8.85 -29.43
C ILE A 49 6.51 7.64 -28.51
N ALA A 50 6.88 7.74 -27.23
CA ALA A 50 6.61 6.68 -26.26
C ALA A 50 5.12 6.43 -26.07
N VAL A 51 4.30 7.48 -25.98
CA VAL A 51 2.83 7.35 -25.86
C VAL A 51 2.22 6.79 -27.14
N ALA A 52 2.68 7.24 -28.32
CA ALA A 52 2.23 6.72 -29.60
C ALA A 52 2.48 5.20 -29.75
N VAL A 53 3.69 4.74 -29.39
CA VAL A 53 4.03 3.30 -29.41
C VAL A 53 3.18 2.51 -28.41
N GLN A 54 2.94 3.06 -27.21
CA GLN A 54 2.05 2.44 -26.23
C GLN A 54 0.64 2.25 -26.80
N GLU A 55 0.10 3.28 -27.46
CA GLU A 55 -1.24 3.21 -28.05
C GLU A 55 -1.31 2.10 -29.11
N LEU A 56 -0.32 2.05 -30.02
CA LEU A 56 -0.22 1.02 -31.05
C LEU A 56 -0.25 -0.40 -30.47
N VAL A 57 0.48 -0.64 -29.38
CA VAL A 57 0.54 -1.96 -28.76
C VAL A 57 -0.73 -2.26 -27.96
N LYS A 58 -1.19 -1.35 -27.10
CA LYS A 58 -2.33 -1.57 -26.19
C LYS A 58 -3.61 -1.89 -26.95
N GLN A 59 -3.93 -1.13 -27.99
CA GLN A 59 -5.16 -1.35 -28.77
C GLN A 59 -5.16 -2.68 -29.54
N ASN A 60 -3.99 -3.22 -29.88
CA ASN A 60 -3.87 -4.53 -30.54
C ASN A 60 -3.76 -5.69 -29.51
N LYS A 61 -3.44 -5.40 -28.25
CA LYS A 61 -3.43 -6.35 -27.12
C LYS A 61 -4.76 -6.47 -26.38
N CYS A 62 -5.59 -5.42 -26.36
CA CYS A 62 -6.93 -5.39 -25.73
C CYS A 62 -7.95 -6.25 -26.50
N LEU A 63 -7.67 -7.54 -26.65
CA LEU A 63 -8.60 -8.52 -27.18
C LEU A 63 -9.17 -9.35 -26.03
N PRO A 64 -10.49 -9.61 -25.96
CA PRO A 64 -11.00 -10.62 -25.08
C PRO A 64 -10.35 -11.95 -25.45
N LYS A 65 -9.61 -12.55 -24.51
CA LYS A 65 -9.15 -13.94 -24.67
C LYS A 65 -10.41 -14.80 -24.78
N ALA A 66 -10.61 -15.41 -25.94
CA ALA A 66 -11.71 -16.34 -26.16
C ALA A 66 -11.51 -17.54 -25.22
N GLY A 67 -12.24 -17.57 -24.10
CA GLY A 67 -12.27 -18.72 -23.17
C GLY A 67 -12.36 -18.41 -21.68
N ASP A 68 -12.08 -17.18 -21.20
CA ASP A 68 -12.13 -16.87 -19.77
C ASP A 68 -13.40 -16.09 -19.42
N ALA A 69 -14.43 -16.81 -18.96
CA ALA A 69 -15.54 -16.25 -18.17
C ALA A 69 -15.11 -16.06 -16.69
N SER A 70 -13.84 -15.70 -16.49
CA SER A 70 -13.18 -15.52 -15.19
C SER A 70 -12.65 -14.09 -15.16
N GLU A 71 -13.03 -13.36 -14.12
CA GLU A 71 -12.66 -11.98 -13.76
C GLU A 71 -11.36 -11.40 -14.38
N PRO A 72 -11.34 -10.08 -14.69
CA PRO A 72 -10.20 -9.43 -15.33
C PRO A 72 -8.93 -9.53 -14.46
N LYS A 73 -7.86 -10.11 -15.04
CA LYS A 73 -6.50 -10.00 -14.52
C LYS A 73 -6.18 -8.52 -14.29
N ARG A 74 -6.11 -8.14 -13.02
CA ARG A 74 -5.79 -6.78 -12.57
C ARG A 74 -4.29 -6.55 -12.76
N LEU A 75 -3.95 -5.72 -13.73
CA LEU A 75 -2.66 -5.03 -13.78
C LEU A 75 -2.64 -3.97 -12.66
N SER A 76 -1.44 -3.72 -12.16
CA SER A 76 -1.05 -2.83 -11.05
C SER A 76 -1.90 -1.56 -10.83
N SER A 77 -2.06 -1.24 -9.54
CA SER A 77 -3.06 -0.34 -8.95
C SER A 77 -2.90 1.17 -9.21
N ASP A 78 -2.04 1.62 -10.12
CA ASP A 78 -1.82 3.06 -10.38
C ASP A 78 -2.39 3.57 -11.72
N LEU A 79 -3.07 2.70 -12.47
CA LEU A 79 -3.67 3.03 -13.79
C LEU A 79 -5.21 2.92 -13.80
N ILE A 80 -5.84 2.70 -12.64
CA ILE A 80 -7.24 2.24 -12.60
C ILE A 80 -8.27 3.37 -12.74
N GLU A 81 -7.93 4.62 -12.46
CA GLU A 81 -8.93 5.70 -12.53
C GLU A 81 -9.28 6.13 -13.97
N ASP A 82 -8.38 5.94 -14.94
CA ASP A 82 -8.66 6.28 -16.35
C ASP A 82 -9.35 5.14 -17.12
N CYS A 83 -9.15 3.88 -16.72
CA CYS A 83 -9.65 2.71 -17.48
C CYS A 83 -11.13 2.40 -17.27
N LEU A 84 -11.81 2.95 -16.25
CA LEU A 84 -13.19 2.53 -15.93
C LEU A 84 -14.27 3.25 -16.76
N MET A 85 -13.95 4.39 -17.37
CA MET A 85 -14.91 5.13 -18.22
C MET A 85 -14.77 4.79 -19.72
N GLU A 86 -13.65 4.19 -20.15
CA GLU A 86 -13.38 3.80 -21.55
C GLU A 86 -13.76 2.34 -21.90
N LYS A 87 -14.20 1.54 -20.91
CA LYS A 87 -14.52 0.10 -21.09
C LYS A 87 -15.68 -0.23 -22.06
N ARG A 88 -16.35 0.77 -22.64
CA ARG A 88 -17.37 0.57 -23.69
C ARG A 88 -16.83 0.67 -25.13
N SER A 89 -15.54 0.92 -25.35
CA SER A 89 -15.00 1.27 -26.69
C SER A 89 -13.88 0.38 -27.27
N LEU A 90 -13.39 -0.67 -26.60
CA LEU A 90 -11.98 -1.09 -26.76
C LEU A 90 -11.66 -2.37 -27.55
N CYS A 91 -12.43 -2.74 -28.58
CA CYS A 91 -11.95 -3.71 -29.58
C CYS A 91 -12.22 -3.19 -31.00
N CYS A 92 -11.41 -2.23 -31.44
CA CYS A 92 -11.51 -1.66 -32.79
C CYS A 92 -11.00 -2.60 -33.88
N TYR A 93 -10.21 -3.63 -33.52
CA TYR A 93 -9.68 -4.61 -34.46
C TYR A 93 -10.27 -5.99 -34.26
N SER A 94 -10.50 -6.70 -35.37
CA SER A 94 -10.72 -8.14 -35.32
C SER A 94 -9.47 -8.87 -34.84
N THR A 95 -9.63 -10.02 -34.17
CA THR A 95 -8.52 -10.87 -33.69
C THR A 95 -7.50 -11.20 -34.80
N LYS A 96 -7.96 -11.35 -36.05
CA LYS A 96 -7.10 -11.62 -37.20
C LYS A 96 -6.22 -10.41 -37.55
N ILE A 97 -6.80 -9.22 -37.56
CA ILE A 97 -6.09 -7.97 -37.88
C ILE A 97 -5.10 -7.64 -36.76
N ALA A 98 -5.54 -7.72 -35.51
CA ALA A 98 -4.69 -7.46 -34.35
C ALA A 98 -3.46 -8.37 -34.32
N ARG A 99 -3.59 -9.67 -34.62
CA ARG A 99 -2.44 -10.58 -34.73
C ARG A 99 -1.47 -10.19 -35.85
N LYS A 100 -1.98 -9.78 -37.02
CA LYS A 100 -1.13 -9.30 -38.13
C LYS A 100 -0.40 -8.01 -37.75
N ASN A 101 -1.08 -7.09 -37.07
CA ASN A 101 -0.51 -5.85 -36.59
C ASN A 101 0.58 -6.12 -35.54
N ILE A 102 0.32 -6.97 -34.54
CA ILE A 102 1.33 -7.36 -33.55
C ILE A 102 2.56 -8.00 -34.21
N LYS A 103 2.37 -8.85 -35.23
CA LYS A 103 3.49 -9.43 -35.98
C LYS A 103 4.32 -8.39 -36.74
N ALA A 104 3.68 -7.35 -37.26
CA ALA A 104 4.38 -6.24 -37.90
C ALA A 104 5.07 -5.32 -36.87
N LEU A 105 4.48 -5.12 -35.69
CA LEU A 105 5.10 -4.38 -34.59
C LEU A 105 6.30 -5.14 -34.02
N SER A 106 6.19 -6.46 -33.87
CA SER A 106 7.24 -7.31 -33.29
C SER A 106 8.49 -7.39 -34.19
N SER A 107 8.36 -7.22 -35.50
CA SER A 107 9.51 -7.28 -36.42
C SER A 107 10.50 -6.12 -36.26
N TYR A 108 10.06 -4.98 -35.70
CA TYR A 108 10.91 -3.83 -35.36
C TYR A 108 11.07 -3.64 -33.85
N SER A 109 10.60 -4.61 -33.06
CA SER A 109 10.67 -4.52 -31.61
C SER A 109 12.11 -4.51 -31.09
N TYR A 110 13.04 -5.18 -31.76
CA TYR A 110 14.46 -5.19 -31.40
C TYR A 110 15.06 -3.77 -31.38
N GLU A 111 14.97 -3.06 -32.51
CA GLU A 111 15.56 -1.74 -32.69
C GLU A 111 14.85 -0.70 -31.82
N LEU A 112 13.51 -0.75 -31.76
CA LEU A 112 12.72 0.17 -30.95
C LEU A 112 13.02 -0.06 -29.46
N LEU A 113 13.02 -1.30 -28.99
CA LEU A 113 13.28 -1.63 -27.58
C LEU A 113 14.70 -1.21 -27.19
N GLN A 114 15.70 -1.47 -28.03
CA GLN A 114 17.08 -1.04 -27.77
C GLN A 114 17.21 0.49 -27.70
N ALA A 115 16.54 1.22 -28.59
CA ALA A 115 16.54 2.69 -28.59
C ALA A 115 15.85 3.24 -27.33
N PHE A 116 14.66 2.74 -27.00
CA PHE A 116 13.91 3.17 -25.81
C PHE A 116 14.65 2.84 -24.51
N ILE A 117 15.28 1.67 -24.39
CA ILE A 117 16.07 1.30 -23.21
C ILE A 117 17.29 2.22 -23.08
N THR A 118 17.99 2.50 -24.18
CA THR A 118 19.14 3.42 -24.17
C THR A 118 18.71 4.81 -23.69
N ILE A 119 17.64 5.36 -24.28
CA ILE A 119 17.08 6.66 -23.89
C ILE A 119 16.61 6.64 -22.43
N PHE A 120 15.99 5.55 -21.98
CA PHE A 120 15.51 5.39 -20.61
C PHE A 120 16.66 5.47 -19.60
N LEU A 121 17.78 4.78 -19.88
CA LEU A 121 18.97 4.78 -19.01
C LEU A 121 19.63 6.16 -18.94
N ASP A 122 19.59 6.93 -20.03
CA ASP A 122 20.19 8.26 -20.11
C ASP A 122 19.24 9.39 -19.62
N SER A 123 17.95 9.11 -19.43
CA SER A 123 16.92 10.09 -19.08
C SER A 123 16.86 10.43 -17.59
N SER A 124 16.33 11.60 -17.24
CA SER A 124 16.02 11.99 -15.86
C SER A 124 14.76 11.26 -15.33
N PRO A 125 14.61 11.08 -13.99
CA PRO A 125 13.49 10.32 -13.40
C PRO A 125 12.09 10.80 -13.82
N GLU A 126 11.90 12.11 -14.01
CA GLU A 126 10.61 12.72 -14.38
C GLU A 126 10.10 12.24 -15.75
N LYS A 127 11.00 12.04 -16.72
CA LYS A 127 10.67 11.63 -18.09
C LYS A 127 10.59 10.12 -18.27
N ARG A 128 11.00 9.34 -17.26
CA ARG A 128 11.06 7.87 -17.36
C ARG A 128 9.70 7.21 -17.34
N SER A 129 8.66 7.83 -16.79
CA SER A 129 7.35 7.19 -16.64
C SER A 129 6.71 6.77 -17.99
N SER A 130 6.79 7.62 -19.01
CA SER A 130 6.27 7.34 -20.36
C SER A 130 7.16 6.36 -21.11
N LEU A 131 8.48 6.52 -21.02
CA LEU A 131 9.48 5.61 -21.59
C LEU A 131 9.33 4.19 -21.00
N ARG A 132 9.18 4.07 -19.68
CA ARG A 132 8.97 2.80 -18.99
C ARG A 132 7.76 2.05 -19.55
N LYS A 133 6.64 2.74 -19.68
CA LYS A 133 5.41 2.14 -20.23
C LYS A 133 5.59 1.70 -21.69
N ALA A 134 6.38 2.43 -22.49
CA ALA A 134 6.70 2.03 -23.86
C ALA A 134 7.61 0.79 -23.91
N VAL A 135 8.64 0.74 -23.05
CA VAL A 135 9.50 -0.45 -22.87
C VAL A 135 8.65 -1.66 -22.47
N THR A 136 7.73 -1.51 -21.51
CA THR A 136 6.81 -2.59 -21.13
C THR A 136 5.96 -3.08 -22.29
N CYS A 137 5.35 -2.16 -23.06
CA CYS A 137 4.55 -2.53 -24.21
C CYS A 137 5.40 -3.28 -25.26
N LEU A 138 6.59 -2.80 -25.58
CA LEU A 138 7.47 -3.43 -26.57
C LEU A 138 8.01 -4.79 -26.10
N ALA A 139 8.52 -4.88 -24.86
CA ALA A 139 8.97 -6.14 -24.30
C ALA A 139 7.88 -7.21 -24.36
N SER A 140 6.64 -6.81 -24.09
CA SER A 140 5.49 -7.70 -24.05
C SER A 140 5.03 -8.25 -25.41
N ILE A 141 5.55 -7.73 -26.53
CA ILE A 141 5.32 -8.24 -27.91
C ILE A 141 6.60 -8.78 -28.57
N SER A 142 7.75 -8.62 -27.91
CA SER A 142 9.05 -9.06 -28.39
C SER A 142 9.26 -10.54 -28.08
N ASP A 143 10.12 -11.21 -28.85
CA ASP A 143 10.57 -12.55 -28.48
C ASP A 143 11.39 -12.48 -27.17
N SER A 144 11.22 -13.47 -26.30
CA SER A 144 11.88 -13.49 -24.99
C SER A 144 13.41 -13.51 -25.09
N SER A 145 13.95 -14.21 -26.07
CA SER A 145 15.40 -14.27 -26.35
C SER A 145 15.97 -12.92 -26.78
N ILE A 146 15.22 -12.16 -27.58
CA ILE A 146 15.57 -10.80 -27.99
C ILE A 146 15.57 -9.87 -26.77
N THR A 147 14.49 -9.92 -25.99
CA THR A 147 14.31 -9.14 -24.76
C THR A 147 15.48 -9.39 -23.80
N LYS A 148 15.79 -10.66 -23.51
CA LYS A 148 16.93 -11.09 -22.68
C LYS A 148 18.25 -10.51 -23.18
N LYS A 149 18.57 -10.65 -24.47
CA LYS A 149 19.83 -10.15 -25.05
C LYS A 149 19.98 -8.63 -24.92
N ILE A 150 18.92 -7.88 -25.23
CA ILE A 150 18.95 -6.40 -25.16
C ILE A 150 19.10 -5.94 -23.71
N ILE A 151 18.36 -6.55 -22.77
CA ILE A 151 18.42 -6.16 -21.36
C ILE A 151 19.79 -6.46 -20.78
N ILE A 152 20.31 -7.68 -20.98
CA ILE A 152 21.62 -8.07 -20.44
C ILE A 152 22.71 -7.12 -20.97
N SER A 153 22.77 -6.91 -22.29
CA SER A 153 23.77 -5.99 -22.89
C SER A 153 23.62 -4.53 -22.42
N SER A 154 22.39 -4.09 -22.12
CA SER A 154 22.14 -2.75 -21.59
C SER A 154 22.53 -2.63 -20.12
N LEU A 155 22.30 -3.69 -19.33
CA LEU A 155 22.60 -3.73 -17.90
C LEU A 155 24.09 -4.01 -17.61
N GLU A 156 24.82 -4.70 -18.48
CA GLU A 156 26.27 -4.93 -18.38
C GLU A 156 27.09 -3.63 -18.36
N ARG A 157 26.48 -2.49 -18.74
CA ARG A 157 27.04 -1.15 -18.54
C ARG A 157 27.27 -0.82 -17.06
N PHE A 158 26.54 -1.47 -16.15
CA PHE A 158 26.67 -1.33 -14.71
C PHE A 158 27.62 -2.42 -14.17
N PRO A 159 28.75 -2.05 -13.52
CA PRO A 159 29.75 -3.01 -13.03
C PRO A 159 29.17 -4.09 -12.12
N LEU A 160 28.17 -3.71 -11.32
CA LEU A 160 27.43 -4.58 -10.42
C LEU A 160 26.69 -5.71 -11.15
N VAL A 161 25.99 -5.38 -12.25
CA VAL A 161 25.24 -6.39 -13.01
C VAL A 161 26.21 -7.28 -13.78
N LYS A 162 27.28 -6.70 -14.30
CA LYS A 162 28.35 -7.44 -14.96
C LYS A 162 28.97 -8.51 -14.04
N ALA A 163 29.25 -8.18 -12.78
CA ALA A 163 29.73 -9.16 -11.81
C ALA A 163 28.72 -10.30 -11.57
N LEU A 164 27.42 -9.99 -11.61
CA LEU A 164 26.35 -10.98 -11.38
C LEU A 164 26.06 -11.87 -12.61
N THR A 165 26.36 -11.39 -13.81
CA THR A 165 26.28 -12.17 -15.05
C THR A 165 27.52 -13.04 -15.25
N ASP A 166 28.70 -12.54 -14.86
CA ASP A 166 29.98 -13.26 -14.97
C ASP A 166 30.11 -14.35 -13.90
N CYS A 167 29.57 -14.13 -12.69
CA CYS A 167 29.36 -15.18 -11.70
C CYS A 167 28.13 -16.03 -12.09
N GLY A 168 28.35 -17.08 -12.87
CA GLY A 168 27.32 -18.09 -13.18
C GLY A 168 26.67 -18.69 -11.93
N GLU A 169 25.54 -19.40 -12.12
CA GLU A 169 24.66 -20.00 -11.09
C GLU A 169 25.42 -20.58 -9.89
N CYS A 170 25.68 -19.73 -8.89
CA CYS A 170 26.09 -20.17 -7.58
C CYS A 170 24.84 -20.14 -6.73
N ASP A 171 24.20 -21.30 -6.58
CA ASP A 171 23.28 -21.56 -5.50
C ASP A 171 24.02 -21.28 -4.19
N ILE A 172 23.80 -20.09 -3.62
CA ILE A 172 24.15 -19.81 -2.24
C ILE A 172 23.13 -20.58 -1.39
N SER A 173 23.36 -21.89 -1.27
CA SER A 173 22.82 -22.69 -0.19
C SER A 173 23.46 -22.22 1.11
N ASP A 174 22.59 -22.03 2.11
CA ASP A 174 22.92 -21.69 3.48
C ASP A 174 24.16 -22.43 4.01
N GLY A 175 25.11 -21.69 4.58
CA GLY A 175 26.15 -22.27 5.41
C GLY A 175 27.61 -21.92 5.07
N SER A 176 27.93 -20.66 4.81
CA SER A 176 29.15 -20.05 5.36
C SER A 176 29.19 -18.55 5.06
N VAL A 177 29.29 -17.76 6.12
CA VAL A 177 29.74 -16.38 6.05
C VAL A 177 31.21 -16.43 5.66
N GLN A 178 31.50 -16.39 4.37
CA GLN A 178 32.65 -15.66 3.89
C GLN A 178 32.10 -14.45 3.17
N ASP A 179 32.22 -13.32 3.85
CA ASP A 179 32.24 -12.01 3.24
C ASP A 179 33.04 -12.11 1.94
N VAL A 180 32.36 -12.05 0.79
CA VAL A 180 33.00 -11.47 -0.37
C VAL A 180 33.43 -10.10 0.11
N PRO A 181 34.72 -9.74 0.06
CA PRO A 181 35.16 -8.43 0.48
C PRO A 181 34.46 -7.42 -0.42
N CYS A 182 33.36 -6.85 0.08
CA CYS A 182 32.80 -5.64 -0.47
C CYS A 182 33.80 -4.58 -0.04
N ASP A 183 34.83 -4.38 -0.87
CA ASP A 183 35.77 -3.30 -0.68
C ASP A 183 34.97 -2.04 -0.41
N SER A 184 35.16 -1.53 0.79
CA SER A 184 34.36 -0.50 1.43
C SER A 184 34.65 0.90 0.85
N SER A 185 34.84 1.01 -0.46
CA SER A 185 35.22 2.27 -1.13
C SER A 185 34.58 2.56 -2.49
N SER A 186 33.66 1.74 -3.03
CA SER A 186 32.75 2.22 -4.07
C SER A 186 31.33 2.29 -3.51
N LYS A 187 30.92 3.48 -3.07
CA LYS A 187 29.50 3.77 -2.84
C LYS A 187 28.81 3.56 -4.18
N THR A 188 28.17 2.41 -4.35
CA THR A 188 27.30 2.18 -5.52
C THR A 188 26.12 3.11 -5.30
N ASP A 189 25.93 4.09 -6.17
CA ASP A 189 24.89 5.10 -5.98
C ASP A 189 23.52 4.43 -5.94
N ASP A 190 22.72 4.71 -4.91
CA ASP A 190 21.33 4.25 -4.73
C ASP A 190 20.48 4.46 -6.00
N SER A 191 20.83 5.49 -6.78
CA SER A 191 20.22 5.82 -8.07
C SER A 191 20.41 4.75 -9.14
N GLN A 192 21.55 4.04 -9.14
CA GLN A 192 21.84 2.96 -10.10
C GLN A 192 20.98 1.72 -9.83
N TRP A 193 20.82 1.34 -8.56
CA TRP A 193 19.93 0.24 -8.19
C TRP A 193 18.48 0.51 -8.57
N CYS A 194 17.98 1.71 -8.30
CA CYS A 194 16.63 2.11 -8.68
C CYS A 194 16.47 2.06 -10.20
N LEU A 195 17.45 2.58 -10.96
CA LEU A 195 17.46 2.53 -12.42
C LEU A 195 17.39 1.11 -12.99
N VAL A 196 18.23 0.22 -12.47
CA VAL A 196 18.31 -1.19 -12.90
C VAL A 196 17.00 -1.91 -12.59
N LEU A 197 16.45 -1.73 -11.39
CA LEU A 197 15.22 -2.40 -10.96
C LEU A 197 13.96 -1.83 -11.63
N ASP A 198 13.92 -0.52 -11.90
CA ASP A 198 12.83 0.11 -12.63
C ASP A 198 12.80 -0.41 -14.09
N LEU A 199 13.97 -0.53 -14.74
CA LEU A 199 14.09 -1.20 -16.04
C LEU A 199 13.68 -2.68 -15.95
N ALA A 200 14.18 -3.41 -14.96
CA ALA A 200 13.85 -4.83 -14.76
C ALA A 200 12.34 -5.07 -14.54
N SER A 201 11.67 -4.19 -13.79
CA SER A 201 10.22 -4.27 -13.57
C SER A 201 9.44 -4.08 -14.88
N SER A 202 9.95 -3.24 -15.78
CA SER A 202 9.26 -2.89 -17.02
C SER A 202 9.22 -4.04 -18.03
N VAL A 203 10.14 -4.98 -17.96
CA VAL A 203 10.34 -6.04 -18.98
C VAL A 203 9.79 -7.40 -18.55
N VAL A 204 9.26 -7.52 -17.33
CA VAL A 204 8.77 -8.78 -16.74
C VAL A 204 7.77 -9.51 -17.65
N GLU A 205 6.85 -8.80 -18.34
CA GLU A 205 5.83 -9.44 -19.20
C GLU A 205 6.42 -10.18 -20.41
N GLY A 206 7.55 -9.73 -20.94
CA GLY A 206 8.24 -10.33 -22.10
C GLY A 206 9.38 -11.28 -21.74
N ALA A 207 9.63 -11.50 -20.46
CA ALA A 207 10.81 -12.23 -19.98
C ALA A 207 10.59 -13.75 -19.99
N ASP A 208 11.65 -14.49 -20.32
CA ASP A 208 11.73 -15.94 -20.08
C ASP A 208 12.16 -16.25 -18.64
N GLU A 209 12.08 -17.52 -18.25
CA GLU A 209 12.44 -17.99 -16.90
C GLU A 209 13.88 -17.61 -16.51
N ASP A 210 14.83 -17.66 -17.44
CA ASP A 210 16.22 -17.28 -17.19
C ASP A 210 16.36 -15.80 -16.84
N LEU A 211 15.70 -14.93 -17.60
CA LEU A 211 15.69 -13.50 -17.33
C LEU A 211 14.95 -13.19 -16.04
N ILE A 212 13.84 -13.88 -15.74
CA ILE A 212 13.14 -13.76 -14.46
C ILE A 212 14.04 -14.16 -13.29
N ASN A 213 14.81 -15.24 -13.41
CA ASN A 213 15.79 -15.64 -12.39
C ASN A 213 16.89 -14.59 -12.19
N LEU A 214 17.37 -13.95 -13.27
CA LEU A 214 18.31 -12.82 -13.17
C LEU A 214 17.69 -11.62 -12.46
N ILE A 215 16.47 -11.23 -12.83
CA ILE A 215 15.72 -10.13 -12.19
C ILE A 215 15.52 -10.41 -10.70
N PHE A 216 15.19 -11.65 -10.34
CA PHE A 216 15.07 -12.07 -8.96
C PHE A 216 16.39 -11.93 -8.19
N ARG A 217 17.52 -12.38 -8.77
CA ARG A 217 18.85 -12.22 -8.15
C ARG A 217 19.19 -10.74 -7.93
N LEU A 218 18.89 -9.87 -8.89
CA LEU A 218 19.10 -8.42 -8.77
C LEU A 218 18.27 -7.82 -7.62
N ALA A 219 16.97 -8.13 -7.57
CA ALA A 219 16.10 -7.65 -6.49
C ALA A 219 16.56 -8.17 -5.12
N LYS A 220 16.96 -9.43 -5.02
CA LYS A 220 17.50 -10.04 -3.79
C LYS A 220 18.76 -9.33 -3.30
N GLN A 221 19.67 -8.96 -4.21
CA GLN A 221 20.88 -8.23 -3.86
C GLN A 221 20.57 -6.78 -3.42
N ALA A 222 19.66 -6.09 -4.12
CA ALA A 222 19.23 -4.75 -3.74
C ALA A 222 18.60 -4.71 -2.35
N LEU A 223 17.76 -5.70 -2.02
CA LEU A 223 17.16 -5.82 -0.69
C LEU A 223 18.20 -6.01 0.42
N ARG A 224 19.28 -6.75 0.14
CA ARG A 224 20.39 -6.98 1.09
C ARG A 224 21.31 -5.78 1.24
N ALA A 225 21.47 -4.98 0.18
CA ALA A 225 22.26 -3.76 0.22
C ALA A 225 21.61 -2.69 1.15
N GLY A 226 20.30 -2.76 1.37
CA GLY A 226 19.62 -2.02 2.45
C GLY A 226 19.38 -0.52 2.20
N HIS A 227 19.60 -0.04 0.98
CA HIS A 227 19.33 1.35 0.60
C HIS A 227 17.82 1.60 0.41
N VAL A 228 17.28 2.66 1.02
CA VAL A 228 15.81 2.86 1.13
C VAL A 228 15.09 2.90 -0.23
N THR A 229 15.60 3.66 -1.20
CA THR A 229 14.95 3.79 -2.51
C THR A 229 15.06 2.51 -3.33
N ALA A 230 16.23 1.85 -3.27
CA ALA A 230 16.46 0.58 -3.93
C ALA A 230 15.59 -0.54 -3.35
N VAL A 231 15.35 -0.53 -2.03
CA VAL A 231 14.49 -1.50 -1.34
C VAL A 231 13.03 -1.36 -1.79
N SER A 232 12.53 -0.13 -1.90
CA SER A 232 11.16 0.12 -2.40
C SER A 232 10.98 -0.41 -3.83
N GLU A 233 11.94 -0.12 -4.71
CA GLU A 233 11.88 -0.58 -6.10
C GLU A 233 12.06 -2.10 -6.19
N ALA A 234 12.91 -2.70 -5.35
CA ALA A 234 13.10 -4.14 -5.34
C ALA A 234 11.79 -4.88 -4.96
N TYR A 235 11.05 -4.40 -3.95
CA TYR A 235 9.75 -4.97 -3.63
C TYR A 235 8.74 -4.79 -4.77
N ASN A 236 8.75 -3.63 -5.44
CA ASN A 236 7.93 -3.39 -6.62
C ASN A 236 8.26 -4.40 -7.74
N THR A 237 9.54 -4.54 -8.11
CA THR A 237 10.00 -5.51 -9.10
C THR A 237 9.57 -6.94 -8.75
N LEU A 238 9.74 -7.36 -7.49
CA LEU A 238 9.30 -8.69 -7.03
C LEU A 238 7.79 -8.86 -7.14
N SER A 239 7.00 -7.83 -6.80
CA SER A 239 5.55 -7.88 -6.95
C SER A 239 5.15 -8.07 -8.42
N CYS A 240 5.79 -7.35 -9.36
CA CYS A 240 5.54 -7.51 -10.79
C CYS A 240 5.87 -8.93 -11.27
N VAL A 241 7.01 -9.50 -10.85
CA VAL A 241 7.40 -10.88 -11.19
C VAL A 241 6.34 -11.87 -10.71
N LEU A 242 5.89 -11.75 -9.45
CA LEU A 242 4.91 -12.65 -8.86
C LEU A 242 3.51 -12.53 -9.48
N GLU A 243 3.11 -11.34 -9.94
CA GLU A 243 1.81 -11.13 -10.62
C GLU A 243 1.79 -11.72 -12.03
N VAL A 244 2.88 -11.57 -12.77
CA VAL A 244 2.95 -11.96 -14.19
C VAL A 244 3.28 -13.45 -14.35
N HIS A 245 4.18 -13.99 -13.51
CA HIS A 245 4.72 -15.34 -13.62
C HIS A 245 4.30 -16.23 -12.43
N PRO A 246 3.09 -16.81 -12.43
CA PRO A 246 2.63 -17.65 -11.32
C PRO A 246 3.42 -18.96 -11.16
N GLY A 247 4.07 -19.42 -12.24
CA GLY A 247 4.99 -20.57 -12.19
C GLY A 247 6.19 -20.30 -11.28
N PHE A 248 6.78 -19.10 -11.40
CA PHE A 248 7.87 -18.63 -10.54
C PHE A 248 7.46 -18.56 -9.07
N CYS A 249 6.25 -18.06 -8.78
CA CYS A 249 5.74 -18.07 -7.41
C CYS A 249 5.74 -19.48 -6.84
N SER A 250 5.27 -20.47 -7.60
CA SER A 250 5.17 -21.86 -7.13
C SER A 250 6.54 -22.49 -6.83
N SER A 251 7.58 -22.17 -7.62
CA SER A 251 8.92 -22.74 -7.45
C SER A 251 9.75 -22.03 -6.36
N LYS A 252 9.55 -20.72 -6.17
CA LYS A 252 10.39 -19.88 -5.29
C LYS A 252 9.68 -19.33 -4.05
N THR A 253 8.45 -19.76 -3.76
CA THR A 253 7.69 -19.30 -2.57
C THR A 253 8.52 -19.44 -1.29
N ASP A 254 9.14 -20.60 -1.09
CA ASP A 254 9.86 -20.87 0.15
C ASP A 254 11.04 -19.93 0.36
N GLU A 255 11.88 -19.81 -0.66
CA GLU A 255 13.04 -18.91 -0.68
C GLU A 255 12.63 -17.44 -0.48
N LEU A 256 11.53 -17.02 -1.10
CA LEU A 256 11.00 -15.65 -0.99
C LEU A 256 10.48 -15.35 0.41
N VAL A 257 9.71 -16.25 1.01
CA VAL A 257 9.21 -16.04 2.37
C VAL A 257 10.35 -15.96 3.37
N ASP A 258 11.34 -16.85 3.25
CA ASP A 258 12.48 -16.89 4.18
C ASP A 258 13.36 -15.63 4.00
N LEU A 259 13.59 -15.18 2.77
CA LEU A 259 14.26 -13.91 2.48
C LEU A 259 13.51 -12.72 3.07
N LEU A 260 12.20 -12.59 2.77
CA LEU A 260 11.42 -11.44 3.19
C LEU A 260 11.33 -11.39 4.72
N THR A 261 10.98 -12.50 5.37
CA THR A 261 10.83 -12.56 6.83
C THR A 261 12.15 -12.38 7.58
N GLY A 262 13.29 -12.72 6.97
CA GLY A 262 14.62 -12.44 7.51
C GLY A 262 15.06 -10.97 7.44
N LEU A 263 14.40 -10.15 6.61
CA LEU A 263 14.69 -8.72 6.50
C LEU A 263 13.87 -7.91 7.50
N LYS A 264 14.47 -6.84 8.06
CA LYS A 264 13.75 -5.88 8.92
C LYS A 264 12.62 -5.22 8.13
N SER A 265 11.45 -5.06 8.76
CA SER A 265 10.35 -4.28 8.19
C SER A 265 10.81 -2.85 7.87
N PRO A 266 10.52 -2.33 6.67
CA PRO A 266 10.93 -0.99 6.27
C PRO A 266 10.20 0.07 7.10
N ASP A 267 10.92 1.14 7.46
CA ASP A 267 10.37 2.25 8.25
C ASP A 267 9.60 3.26 7.35
N ASP A 268 9.85 3.25 6.03
CA ASP A 268 9.17 4.08 5.02
C ASP A 268 7.84 3.48 4.55
N VAL A 269 6.83 4.34 4.34
CA VAL A 269 5.48 3.92 3.96
C VAL A 269 5.43 3.33 2.55
N GLY A 270 6.16 3.91 1.59
CA GLY A 270 6.18 3.41 0.21
C GLY A 270 6.77 2.00 0.13
N SER A 271 7.94 1.83 0.76
CA SER A 271 8.64 0.55 0.87
C SER A 271 7.80 -0.51 1.60
N LEU A 272 7.13 -0.12 2.69
CA LEU A 272 6.21 -1.00 3.43
C LEU A 272 5.02 -1.43 2.56
N SER A 273 4.40 -0.49 1.84
CA SER A 273 3.28 -0.79 0.95
C SER A 273 3.66 -1.80 -0.15
N ASN A 274 4.82 -1.60 -0.79
CA ASN A 274 5.32 -2.52 -1.82
C ASN A 274 5.60 -3.90 -1.22
N ARG A 275 6.25 -3.96 -0.06
CA ARG A 275 6.52 -5.21 0.65
C ARG A 275 5.24 -5.96 1.02
N LEU A 276 4.25 -5.27 1.58
CA LEU A 276 2.95 -5.85 1.92
C LEU A 276 2.23 -6.37 0.66
N THR A 277 2.40 -5.71 -0.48
CA THR A 277 1.87 -6.17 -1.78
C THR A 277 2.59 -7.44 -2.27
N THR A 278 3.92 -7.52 -2.14
CA THR A 278 4.66 -8.77 -2.43
C THR A 278 4.18 -9.92 -1.54
N LEU A 279 4.06 -9.67 -0.23
CA LEU A 279 3.59 -10.63 0.77
C LEU A 279 2.14 -11.06 0.52
N GLN A 280 1.28 -10.14 0.05
CA GLN A 280 -0.10 -10.42 -0.32
C GLN A 280 -0.20 -11.51 -1.39
N ILE A 281 0.62 -11.41 -2.45
CA ILE A 281 0.60 -12.37 -3.56
C ILE A 281 1.04 -13.74 -3.06
N LEU A 282 2.10 -13.81 -2.26
CA LEU A 282 2.60 -15.04 -1.64
C LEU A 282 1.56 -15.65 -0.69
N LEU A 283 0.89 -14.84 0.13
CA LEU A 283 -0.15 -15.32 1.05
C LEU A 283 -1.35 -15.89 0.27
N VAL A 284 -1.79 -15.21 -0.79
CA VAL A 284 -2.87 -15.71 -1.64
C VAL A 284 -2.47 -17.02 -2.31
N HIS A 285 -1.27 -17.10 -2.87
CA HIS A 285 -0.76 -18.31 -3.52
C HIS A 285 -0.69 -19.48 -2.53
N THR A 286 -0.07 -19.27 -1.37
CA THR A 286 0.02 -20.30 -0.32
C THR A 286 -1.36 -20.74 0.15
N LEU A 287 -2.29 -19.82 0.44
CA LEU A 287 -3.64 -20.20 0.86
C LEU A 287 -4.42 -21.00 -0.20
N LYS A 288 -4.19 -20.73 -1.49
CA LYS A 288 -4.80 -21.47 -2.62
C LYS A 288 -4.12 -22.82 -2.88
N SER A 289 -2.81 -22.92 -2.68
CA SER A 289 -2.03 -24.13 -2.97
C SER A 289 -1.90 -25.10 -1.81
N VAL A 290 -2.24 -24.70 -0.58
CA VAL A 290 -2.07 -25.51 0.64
C VAL A 290 -2.87 -26.82 0.56
N THR A 291 -2.12 -27.89 0.32
CA THR A 291 -2.45 -29.30 0.60
C THR A 291 -1.95 -29.74 1.98
N ASP A 292 -0.98 -29.02 2.58
CA ASP A 292 -0.29 -29.45 3.81
C ASP A 292 -0.65 -28.63 5.05
N VAL A 293 -1.13 -29.32 6.08
CA VAL A 293 -1.61 -28.77 7.37
C VAL A 293 -0.44 -28.23 8.22
N GLY A 294 0.81 -28.59 7.89
CA GLY A 294 2.01 -28.19 8.64
C GLY A 294 2.68 -26.88 8.21
N ASN A 295 2.23 -26.21 7.14
CA ASN A 295 2.93 -25.03 6.62
C ASN A 295 2.74 -23.80 7.53
N LYS A 296 3.81 -23.40 8.22
CA LYS A 296 3.83 -22.21 9.11
C LYS A 296 4.00 -20.89 8.36
N LYS A 297 4.40 -20.92 7.09
CA LYS A 297 4.73 -19.72 6.30
C LYS A 297 3.56 -18.75 6.12
N PRO A 298 2.31 -19.19 5.87
CA PRO A 298 1.16 -18.29 5.85
C PRO A 298 1.00 -17.49 7.16
N PHE A 299 1.30 -18.08 8.32
CA PHE A 299 1.25 -17.37 9.61
C PHE A 299 2.39 -16.35 9.75
N LEU A 300 3.59 -16.64 9.23
CA LEU A 300 4.68 -15.65 9.24
C LEU A 300 4.30 -14.40 8.43
N ILE A 301 3.76 -14.62 7.23
CA ILE A 301 3.32 -13.53 6.35
C ILE A 301 2.15 -12.75 6.98
N LEU A 302 1.13 -13.47 7.47
CA LEU A 302 -0.04 -12.85 8.07
C LEU A 302 0.32 -12.08 9.34
N ASN A 303 1.26 -12.57 10.15
CA ASN A 303 1.70 -11.87 11.36
C ASN A 303 2.22 -10.47 11.04
N GLU A 304 3.01 -10.32 9.98
CA GLU A 304 3.53 -9.02 9.57
C GLU A 304 2.41 -8.07 9.13
N LEU A 305 1.45 -8.56 8.34
CA LEU A 305 0.28 -7.79 7.94
C LEU A 305 -0.54 -7.36 9.16
N ILE A 306 -0.77 -8.25 10.12
CA ILE A 306 -1.50 -7.96 11.36
C ILE A 306 -0.80 -6.87 12.16
N LEU A 307 0.52 -6.92 12.30
CA LEU A 307 1.28 -5.87 13.00
C LEU A 307 1.16 -4.51 12.28
N ALA A 308 1.22 -4.49 10.95
CA ALA A 308 1.11 -3.25 10.16
C ALA A 308 -0.24 -2.54 10.32
N LEU A 309 -1.33 -3.25 10.65
CA LEU A 309 -2.63 -2.64 10.95
C LEU A 309 -2.63 -1.74 12.19
N LYS A 310 -1.60 -1.85 13.03
CA LYS A 310 -1.42 -1.04 14.25
C LYS A 310 -0.17 -0.17 14.21
N ASP A 311 0.36 0.10 13.01
CA ASP A 311 1.46 1.03 12.84
C ASP A 311 1.12 2.40 13.44
N SER A 312 2.15 3.10 13.92
CA SER A 312 2.05 4.48 14.40
C SER A 312 1.56 5.45 13.32
N LYS A 313 1.95 5.25 12.05
CA LYS A 313 1.64 6.12 10.92
C LYS A 313 0.28 5.76 10.32
N GLU A 314 -0.55 6.78 10.05
CA GLU A 314 -1.88 6.57 9.47
C GLU A 314 -1.83 5.98 8.06
N ASP A 315 -0.91 6.46 7.23
CA ASP A 315 -0.75 5.98 5.85
C ASP A 315 -0.30 4.51 5.80
N ALA A 316 0.57 4.10 6.73
CA ALA A 316 1.00 2.70 6.86
C ALA A 316 -0.18 1.79 7.25
N ARG A 317 -1.01 2.22 8.22
CA ARG A 317 -2.24 1.48 8.59
C ARG A 317 -3.19 1.38 7.41
N LYS A 318 -3.36 2.47 6.64
CA LYS A 318 -4.21 2.49 5.45
C LYS A 318 -3.71 1.52 4.38
N ALA A 319 -2.41 1.50 4.08
CA ALA A 319 -1.81 0.54 3.16
C ALA A 319 -2.05 -0.91 3.59
N ALA A 320 -1.91 -1.21 4.89
CA ALA A 320 -2.22 -2.54 5.43
C ALA A 320 -3.71 -2.91 5.29
N TYR A 321 -4.63 -1.96 5.51
CA TYR A 321 -6.06 -2.18 5.28
C TYR A 321 -6.36 -2.45 3.80
N ASP A 322 -5.78 -1.69 2.89
CA ASP A 322 -5.97 -1.85 1.44
C ASP A 322 -5.45 -3.21 0.97
N VAL A 323 -4.28 -3.65 1.47
CA VAL A 323 -3.72 -4.97 1.20
C VAL A 323 -4.63 -6.09 1.74
N LEU A 324 -5.13 -5.97 2.97
CA LEU A 324 -6.07 -6.95 3.55
C LEU A 324 -7.34 -7.09 2.70
N LEU A 325 -7.87 -5.97 2.19
CA LEU A 325 -9.02 -5.98 1.29
C LEU A 325 -8.69 -6.60 -0.07
N ARG A 326 -7.49 -6.38 -0.62
CA ARG A 326 -7.02 -7.06 -1.85
C ARG A 326 -6.94 -8.57 -1.65
N ILE A 327 -6.39 -9.04 -0.53
CA ILE A 327 -6.36 -10.48 -0.18
C ILE A 327 -7.78 -11.04 -0.16
N SER A 328 -8.69 -10.38 0.57
CA SER A 328 -10.08 -10.84 0.68
C SER A 328 -10.77 -10.96 -0.68
N SER A 329 -10.58 -9.97 -1.56
CA SER A 329 -11.16 -9.96 -2.91
C SER A 329 -10.57 -11.07 -3.78
N SER A 330 -9.25 -11.31 -3.68
CA SER A 330 -8.56 -12.35 -4.45
C SER A 330 -8.91 -13.78 -4.02
N LEU A 331 -9.41 -13.95 -2.79
CA LEU A 331 -9.84 -15.24 -2.25
C LEU A 331 -11.36 -15.45 -2.39
N GLY A 332 -12.15 -14.37 -2.36
CA GLY A 332 -13.61 -14.42 -2.41
C GLY A 332 -14.21 -14.93 -3.73
N GLY A 333 -13.55 -14.65 -4.87
CA GLY A 333 -14.05 -15.02 -6.20
C GLY A 333 -14.18 -16.51 -6.51
N SER A 334 -13.72 -17.41 -5.63
CA SER A 334 -13.73 -18.86 -5.85
C SER A 334 -14.40 -19.66 -4.72
N SER A 335 -14.94 -19.01 -3.68
CA SER A 335 -15.19 -19.69 -2.39
C SER A 335 -16.33 -19.15 -1.51
N ALA A 336 -17.15 -18.20 -1.97
CA ALA A 336 -18.30 -17.70 -1.20
C ALA A 336 -19.36 -18.82 -1.02
N GLY A 337 -19.13 -19.73 -0.07
CA GLY A 337 -19.99 -20.88 0.21
C GLY A 337 -19.26 -22.15 0.65
N ASN A 338 -17.92 -22.24 0.49
CA ASN A 338 -17.17 -23.41 0.97
C ASN A 338 -16.55 -23.12 2.36
N PRO A 339 -17.03 -23.76 3.45
CA PRO A 339 -16.48 -23.57 4.80
C PRO A 339 -14.99 -23.98 4.91
N ASN A 340 -14.47 -24.78 3.98
CA ASN A 340 -13.06 -25.20 3.92
C ASN A 340 -12.23 -24.47 2.86
N GLY A 341 -12.79 -23.45 2.23
CA GLY A 341 -12.11 -22.70 1.18
C GLY A 341 -11.01 -21.75 1.70
N PRO A 342 -10.18 -21.21 0.79
CA PRO A 342 -9.01 -20.41 1.16
C PRO A 342 -9.37 -19.11 1.89
N TYR A 343 -10.54 -18.54 1.62
CA TYR A 343 -11.05 -17.37 2.36
C TYR A 343 -11.38 -17.74 3.81
N SER A 344 -12.11 -18.84 4.04
CA SER A 344 -12.42 -19.31 5.39
C SER A 344 -11.15 -19.65 6.17
N LYS A 345 -10.13 -20.23 5.52
CA LYS A 345 -8.80 -20.45 6.12
C LYS A 345 -8.15 -19.15 6.58
N LEU A 346 -8.17 -18.09 5.77
CA LEU A 346 -7.66 -16.78 6.17
C LEU A 346 -8.35 -16.27 7.44
N ILE A 347 -9.67 -16.37 7.51
CA ILE A 347 -10.44 -15.91 8.68
C ILE A 347 -10.10 -16.75 9.91
N SER A 348 -10.06 -18.08 9.79
CA SER A 348 -9.66 -18.97 10.89
C SER A 348 -8.25 -18.67 11.39
N MET A 349 -7.32 -18.35 10.49
CA MET A 349 -5.99 -17.89 10.88
C MET A 349 -6.05 -16.58 11.67
N ILE A 350 -6.79 -15.57 11.20
CA ILE A 350 -6.97 -14.29 11.92
C ILE A 350 -7.64 -14.52 13.29
N LEU A 351 -8.61 -15.43 13.39
CA LEU A 351 -9.22 -15.82 14.67
C LEU A 351 -8.18 -16.43 15.63
N GLY A 352 -7.20 -17.17 15.12
CA GLY A 352 -6.06 -17.65 15.90
C GLY A 352 -5.24 -16.53 16.56
N TYR A 353 -5.12 -15.36 15.92
CA TYR A 353 -4.42 -14.20 16.50
C TYR A 353 -5.20 -13.51 17.63
N LEU A 354 -6.47 -13.84 17.85
CA LEU A 354 -7.20 -13.36 19.04
C LEU A 354 -6.54 -13.89 20.33
N SER A 355 -5.96 -15.09 20.26
CA SER A 355 -5.15 -15.71 21.32
C SER A 355 -3.66 -15.33 21.22
N GLY A 356 -3.34 -14.22 20.54
CA GLY A 356 -1.97 -13.74 20.36
C GLY A 356 -1.24 -13.43 21.68
N PRO A 357 0.11 -13.41 21.67
CA PRO A 357 0.91 -13.29 22.89
C PRO A 357 0.86 -11.91 23.55
N SER A 358 0.35 -10.89 22.85
CA SER A 358 0.25 -9.52 23.36
C SER A 358 -1.11 -8.90 23.06
N PRO A 359 -1.62 -8.01 23.94
CA PRO A 359 -2.88 -7.33 23.68
C PRO A 359 -2.82 -6.44 22.43
N HIS A 360 -1.63 -6.02 22.02
CA HIS A 360 -1.39 -5.30 20.77
C HIS A 360 -1.79 -6.15 19.56
N ILE A 361 -1.28 -7.39 19.47
CA ILE A 361 -1.60 -8.35 18.40
C ILE A 361 -3.08 -8.72 18.42
N THR A 362 -3.64 -9.02 19.60
CA THR A 362 -5.08 -9.30 19.73
C THR A 362 -5.93 -8.13 19.23
N SER A 363 -5.59 -6.88 19.59
CA SER A 363 -6.32 -5.70 19.13
C SER A 363 -6.17 -5.45 17.61
N ALA A 364 -5.02 -5.83 17.04
CA ALA A 364 -4.75 -5.78 15.61
C ALA A 364 -5.62 -6.78 14.83
N ALA A 365 -5.71 -8.02 15.31
CA ALA A 365 -6.55 -9.07 14.75
C ALA A 365 -8.04 -8.68 14.77
N VAL A 366 -8.53 -8.08 15.86
CA VAL A 366 -9.89 -7.54 15.92
C VAL A 366 -10.09 -6.41 14.90
N SER A 367 -9.07 -5.59 14.66
CA SER A 367 -9.12 -4.53 13.63
C SER A 367 -9.17 -5.12 12.22
N ALA A 368 -8.42 -6.20 11.95
CA ALA A 368 -8.47 -6.94 10.70
C ALA A 368 -9.88 -7.49 10.42
N LEU A 369 -10.47 -8.17 11.41
CA LEU A 369 -11.85 -8.68 11.32
C LEU A 369 -12.86 -7.56 11.10
N SER A 370 -12.66 -6.39 11.72
CA SER A 370 -13.54 -5.23 11.53
C SER A 370 -13.55 -4.77 10.06
N VAL A 371 -12.40 -4.73 9.40
CA VAL A 371 -12.29 -4.33 7.99
C VAL A 371 -12.91 -5.38 7.06
N LEU A 372 -12.72 -6.65 7.36
CA LEU A 372 -13.31 -7.74 6.57
C LEU A 372 -14.84 -7.77 6.70
N VAL A 373 -15.37 -7.63 7.91
CA VAL A 373 -16.83 -7.54 8.16
C VAL A 373 -17.43 -6.28 7.53
N PHE A 374 -16.69 -5.17 7.51
CA PHE A 374 -17.14 -3.96 6.80
C PHE A 374 -17.31 -4.21 5.30
N LYS A 375 -16.39 -4.96 4.68
CA LYS A 375 -16.43 -5.31 3.26
C LYS A 375 -17.49 -6.35 2.93
N GLU A 376 -17.60 -7.39 3.74
CA GLU A 376 -18.50 -8.53 3.54
C GLU A 376 -19.18 -8.91 4.88
N PRO A 377 -20.34 -8.29 5.20
CA PRO A 377 -21.03 -8.55 6.47
C PRO A 377 -21.53 -9.99 6.62
N ALA A 378 -21.77 -10.68 5.50
CA ALA A 378 -22.16 -12.08 5.45
C ALA A 378 -21.09 -13.02 6.05
N LEU A 379 -19.84 -12.55 6.20
CA LEU A 379 -18.76 -13.27 6.86
C LEU A 379 -19.17 -13.82 8.24
N CYS A 380 -19.90 -13.03 9.04
CA CYS A 380 -20.35 -13.45 10.37
C CYS A 380 -21.42 -14.55 10.35
N LEU A 381 -22.09 -14.77 9.20
CA LEU A 381 -23.04 -15.86 9.01
C LEU A 381 -22.33 -17.11 8.48
N ILE A 382 -21.34 -16.92 7.60
CA ILE A 382 -20.53 -18.02 7.05
C ILE A 382 -19.66 -18.64 8.15
N ILE A 383 -19.09 -17.81 9.03
CA ILE A 383 -18.23 -18.23 10.14
C ILE A 383 -18.84 -17.71 11.45
N PRO A 384 -19.79 -18.45 12.05
CA PRO A 384 -20.56 -17.99 13.21
C PRO A 384 -19.68 -17.76 14.45
N ASP A 385 -18.52 -18.42 14.55
CA ASP A 385 -17.59 -18.30 15.68
C ASP A 385 -16.92 -16.91 15.78
N VAL A 386 -16.97 -16.09 14.73
CA VAL A 386 -16.32 -14.76 14.72
C VAL A 386 -16.90 -13.86 15.82
N VAL A 387 -18.22 -13.75 15.91
CA VAL A 387 -18.87 -12.80 16.82
C VAL A 387 -18.69 -13.22 18.29
N PRO A 388 -18.95 -14.48 18.70
CA PRO A 388 -18.69 -14.92 20.06
C PRO A 388 -17.21 -14.81 20.46
N SER A 389 -16.29 -15.22 19.57
CA SER A 389 -14.84 -15.17 19.85
C SER A 389 -14.37 -13.74 20.11
N VAL A 390 -14.73 -12.79 19.25
CA VAL A 390 -14.36 -11.38 19.43
C VAL A 390 -15.04 -10.76 20.64
N THR A 391 -16.32 -11.08 20.89
CA THR A 391 -17.07 -10.52 22.03
C THR A 391 -16.53 -11.03 23.36
N SER A 392 -16.05 -12.27 23.43
CA SER A 392 -15.46 -12.85 24.64
C SER A 392 -14.26 -12.03 25.17
N LEU A 393 -13.54 -11.34 24.28
CA LEU A 393 -12.39 -10.50 24.62
C LEU A 393 -12.76 -9.25 25.44
N LEU A 394 -14.05 -8.90 25.54
CA LEU A 394 -14.53 -7.86 26.46
C LEU A 394 -14.33 -8.23 27.93
N HIS A 395 -14.02 -9.48 28.27
CA HIS A 395 -13.69 -9.88 29.65
C HIS A 395 -12.22 -9.62 30.00
N THR A 396 -11.38 -9.25 29.02
CA THR A 396 -9.97 -8.92 29.26
C THR A 396 -9.81 -7.59 30.00
N LYS A 397 -8.65 -7.37 30.62
CA LYS A 397 -8.30 -6.08 31.27
C LYS A 397 -7.60 -5.10 30.32
N ALA A 398 -7.29 -5.52 29.10
CA ALA A 398 -6.51 -4.73 28.15
C ALA A 398 -7.38 -3.67 27.46
N VAL A 399 -7.16 -2.40 27.81
CA VAL A 399 -7.94 -1.26 27.31
C VAL A 399 -7.91 -1.17 25.78
N GLU A 400 -6.77 -1.46 25.15
CA GLU A 400 -6.66 -1.43 23.69
C GLU A 400 -7.51 -2.51 23.00
N VAL A 401 -7.59 -3.71 23.60
CA VAL A 401 -8.40 -4.82 23.09
C VAL A 401 -9.88 -4.47 23.24
N ILE A 402 -10.32 -4.01 24.42
CA ILE A 402 -11.71 -3.60 24.65
C ILE A 402 -12.13 -2.49 23.66
N LYS A 403 -11.27 -1.50 23.41
CA LYS A 403 -11.52 -0.45 22.41
C LYS A 403 -11.70 -1.01 21.01
N ALA A 404 -10.86 -1.98 20.61
CA ALA A 404 -10.94 -2.64 19.31
C ALA A 404 -12.23 -3.46 19.19
N VAL A 405 -12.61 -4.22 20.22
CA VAL A 405 -13.82 -5.05 20.22
C VAL A 405 -15.09 -4.20 20.15
N LEU A 406 -15.18 -3.12 20.93
CA LEU A 406 -16.31 -2.19 20.80
C LEU A 406 -16.35 -1.52 19.42
N GLY A 407 -15.18 -1.29 18.79
CA GLY A 407 -15.07 -0.84 17.41
C GLY A 407 -15.63 -1.87 16.42
N PHE A 408 -15.21 -3.13 16.54
CA PHE A 408 -15.71 -4.26 15.76
C PHE A 408 -17.23 -4.40 15.87
N ILE A 409 -17.77 -4.42 17.10
CA ILE A 409 -19.20 -4.56 17.34
C ILE A 409 -19.95 -3.40 16.69
N LYS A 410 -19.44 -2.16 16.80
CA LYS A 410 -20.04 -1.00 16.11
C LYS A 410 -20.10 -1.20 14.60
N VAL A 411 -19.03 -1.68 13.98
CA VAL A 411 -18.98 -1.97 12.53
C VAL A 411 -19.99 -3.06 12.18
N LEU A 412 -19.98 -4.18 12.91
CA LEU A 412 -20.90 -5.30 12.73
C LEU A 412 -22.36 -4.85 12.74
N VAL A 413 -22.80 -4.19 13.82
CA VAL A 413 -24.22 -3.76 13.95
C VAL A 413 -24.59 -2.70 12.91
N SER A 414 -23.61 -1.95 12.39
CA SER A 414 -23.85 -0.97 11.34
C SER A 414 -24.10 -1.64 9.98
N CYS A 415 -23.30 -2.65 9.64
CA CYS A 415 -23.27 -3.24 8.30
C CYS A 415 -24.24 -4.42 8.09
N ILE A 416 -24.47 -5.27 9.09
CA ILE A 416 -25.28 -6.50 8.93
C ILE A 416 -26.78 -6.20 8.74
N GLU A 417 -27.53 -7.00 8.00
CA GLU A 417 -28.97 -6.74 7.84
C GLU A 417 -29.77 -6.93 9.14
N PRO A 418 -30.90 -6.21 9.34
CA PRO A 418 -31.69 -6.31 10.57
C PRO A 418 -32.20 -7.73 10.89
N LYS A 419 -32.49 -8.54 9.88
CA LYS A 419 -32.96 -9.92 10.04
C LYS A 419 -31.87 -10.79 10.66
N ASP A 420 -30.68 -10.70 10.11
CA ASP A 420 -29.51 -11.48 10.54
C ASP A 420 -28.94 -10.98 11.86
N LEU A 421 -29.06 -9.68 12.14
CA LEU A 421 -28.62 -9.09 13.41
C LEU A 421 -29.28 -9.75 14.63
N GLN A 422 -30.53 -10.22 14.49
CA GLN A 422 -31.27 -10.88 15.58
C GLN A 422 -30.51 -12.08 16.14
N ASN A 423 -29.77 -12.81 15.30
CA ASN A 423 -28.97 -13.97 15.70
C ASN A 423 -27.86 -13.61 16.70
N PHE A 424 -27.41 -12.35 16.71
CA PHE A 424 -26.29 -11.88 17.53
C PHE A 424 -26.72 -10.96 18.67
N VAL A 425 -28.00 -10.59 18.77
CA VAL A 425 -28.50 -9.61 19.76
C VAL A 425 -28.13 -10.02 21.18
N SER A 426 -28.35 -11.27 21.54
CA SER A 426 -28.05 -11.79 22.89
C SER A 426 -26.56 -11.64 23.24
N VAL A 427 -25.68 -12.23 22.41
CA VAL A 427 -24.22 -12.22 22.61
C VAL A 427 -23.67 -10.80 22.68
N ILE A 428 -24.12 -9.91 21.78
CA ILE A 428 -23.65 -8.53 21.74
C ILE A 428 -24.10 -7.75 22.98
N VAL A 429 -25.39 -7.83 23.35
CA VAL A 429 -25.94 -7.09 24.49
C VAL A 429 -25.28 -7.54 25.79
N ASP A 430 -25.16 -8.85 26.01
CA ASP A 430 -24.51 -9.39 27.19
C ASP A 430 -23.05 -8.94 27.32
N GLY A 431 -22.32 -8.90 26.20
CA GLY A 431 -20.92 -8.45 26.18
C GLY A 431 -20.75 -6.96 26.45
N ILE A 432 -21.56 -6.08 25.86
CA ILE A 432 -21.33 -4.62 25.92
C ILE A 432 -21.93 -3.94 27.15
N LEU A 433 -22.99 -4.49 27.75
CA LEU A 433 -23.70 -3.85 28.86
C LEU A 433 -22.83 -3.60 30.11
N PRO A 434 -21.92 -4.50 30.53
CA PRO A 434 -20.99 -4.22 31.63
C PRO A 434 -20.17 -2.94 31.44
N TRP A 435 -19.89 -2.57 30.19
CA TRP A 435 -19.10 -1.37 29.84
C TRP A 435 -19.93 -0.08 29.85
N SER A 436 -21.25 -0.16 30.02
CA SER A 436 -22.13 1.02 30.10
C SER A 436 -21.94 1.84 31.39
N SER A 437 -21.44 1.24 32.46
CA SER A 437 -21.15 1.90 33.74
C SER A 437 -19.77 2.54 33.76
N VAL A 438 -18.88 2.19 32.83
CA VAL A 438 -17.49 2.66 32.79
C VAL A 438 -17.37 3.93 31.95
N SER A 439 -17.13 5.07 32.61
CA SER A 439 -16.94 6.37 31.95
C SER A 439 -15.53 6.57 31.38
N ARG A 440 -14.51 5.94 31.98
CA ARG A 440 -13.12 6.00 31.52
C ARG A 440 -13.01 5.50 30.08
N HIS A 441 -12.07 6.08 29.32
CA HIS A 441 -11.81 5.73 27.91
C HIS A 441 -13.01 5.87 26.98
N HIS A 442 -14.06 6.59 27.40
CA HIS A 442 -15.32 6.79 26.68
C HIS A 442 -16.07 5.50 26.36
N PHE A 443 -15.92 4.45 27.17
CA PHE A 443 -16.59 3.17 26.95
C PHE A 443 -18.12 3.30 27.01
N ARG A 444 -18.67 3.98 28.02
CA ARG A 444 -20.11 4.29 28.09
C ARG A 444 -20.65 4.94 26.82
N SER A 445 -19.93 5.91 26.24
CA SER A 445 -20.36 6.58 25.00
C SER A 445 -20.34 5.63 23.80
N LYS A 446 -19.31 4.77 23.68
CA LYS A 446 -19.24 3.75 22.64
C LYS A 446 -20.38 2.73 22.75
N VAL A 447 -20.66 2.24 23.96
CA VAL A 447 -21.78 1.32 24.23
C VAL A 447 -23.13 1.98 23.90
N THR A 448 -23.29 3.25 24.24
CA THR A 448 -24.51 4.03 23.91
C THR A 448 -24.75 4.05 22.40
N VAL A 449 -23.74 4.38 21.61
CA VAL A 449 -23.83 4.41 20.14
C VAL A 449 -24.18 3.04 19.56
N ILE A 450 -23.59 1.96 20.08
CA ILE A 450 -23.90 0.59 19.64
C ILE A 450 -25.37 0.26 19.93
N LEU A 451 -25.84 0.52 21.16
CA LEU A 451 -27.23 0.28 21.54
C LEU A 451 -28.22 1.13 20.74
N GLU A 452 -27.89 2.38 20.43
CA GLU A 452 -28.72 3.23 19.54
C GLU A 452 -28.89 2.60 18.16
N ILE A 453 -27.81 2.06 17.57
CA ILE A 453 -27.87 1.36 16.29
C ILE A 453 -28.70 0.07 16.39
N MET A 454 -28.51 -0.73 17.45
CA MET A 454 -29.26 -1.96 17.66
C MET A 454 -30.76 -1.70 17.87
N ILE A 455 -31.14 -0.71 18.69
CA ILE A 455 -32.53 -0.33 18.90
C ILE A 455 -33.17 0.17 17.60
N ARG A 456 -32.40 0.88 16.75
CA ARG A 456 -32.87 1.32 15.43
C ARG A 456 -33.14 0.16 14.47
N LYS A 457 -32.33 -0.90 14.50
CA LYS A 457 -32.42 -2.03 13.54
C LYS A 457 -33.30 -3.17 14.03
N CYS A 458 -33.17 -3.57 15.30
CA CYS A 458 -33.89 -4.71 15.89
C CYS A 458 -35.14 -4.32 16.67
N GLY A 459 -35.33 -3.02 16.96
CA GLY A 459 -36.40 -2.52 17.82
C GLY A 459 -36.07 -2.61 19.30
N LEU A 460 -36.71 -1.75 20.09
CA LEU A 460 -36.56 -1.71 21.55
C LEU A 460 -37.03 -3.01 22.26
N PRO A 461 -38.13 -3.67 21.84
CA PRO A 461 -38.58 -4.90 22.51
C PRO A 461 -37.54 -6.03 22.46
N ALA A 462 -36.92 -6.26 21.30
CA ALA A 462 -35.91 -7.30 21.12
C ALA A 462 -34.68 -7.08 22.02
N VAL A 463 -34.19 -5.83 22.09
CA VAL A 463 -33.05 -5.49 22.97
C VAL A 463 -33.43 -5.59 24.45
N LYS A 464 -34.64 -5.16 24.83
CA LYS A 464 -35.11 -5.27 26.23
C LYS A 464 -35.25 -6.72 26.69
N LEU A 465 -35.68 -7.63 25.82
CA LEU A 465 -35.88 -9.05 26.14
C LEU A 465 -34.61 -9.72 26.66
N VAL A 466 -33.46 -9.38 26.07
CA VAL A 466 -32.14 -9.92 26.46
C VAL A 466 -31.42 -9.05 27.49
N THR A 467 -31.98 -7.91 27.91
CA THR A 467 -31.31 -6.99 28.84
C THR A 467 -31.60 -7.38 30.30
N PRO A 468 -30.57 -7.69 31.12
CA PRO A 468 -30.74 -7.92 32.54
C PRO A 468 -31.34 -6.69 33.26
N GLU A 469 -32.16 -6.91 34.29
CA GLU A 469 -32.91 -5.85 35.01
C GLU A 469 -32.04 -4.67 35.44
N ARG A 470 -30.83 -4.95 35.95
CA ARG A 470 -29.83 -3.95 36.39
C ARG A 470 -29.49 -2.90 35.32
N TYR A 471 -29.60 -3.24 34.04
CA TYR A 471 -29.26 -2.34 32.92
C TYR A 471 -30.49 -1.80 32.19
N GLN A 472 -31.71 -2.22 32.54
CA GLN A 472 -32.92 -1.77 31.85
C GLN A 472 -33.13 -0.26 31.92
N ALA A 473 -32.81 0.39 33.06
CA ALA A 473 -32.91 1.84 33.20
C ALA A 473 -31.98 2.57 32.22
N PHE A 474 -30.78 2.04 32.01
CA PHE A 474 -29.82 2.58 31.04
C PHE A 474 -30.34 2.41 29.60
N VAL A 475 -30.79 1.22 29.22
CA VAL A 475 -31.34 0.97 27.87
C VAL A 475 -32.58 1.84 27.60
N LYS A 476 -33.47 1.99 28.60
CA LYS A 476 -34.61 2.93 28.52
C LYS A 476 -34.11 4.36 28.29
N LYS A 477 -33.11 4.84 29.04
CA LYS A 477 -32.52 6.17 28.84
C LYS A 477 -31.96 6.35 27.43
N VAL A 478 -31.21 5.36 26.91
CA VAL A 478 -30.66 5.39 25.55
C VAL A 478 -31.77 5.47 24.49
N SER A 479 -32.89 4.77 24.69
CA SER A 479 -34.04 4.85 23.79
C SER A 479 -34.77 6.21 23.82
N LEU A 480 -34.73 6.91 24.97
CA LEU A 480 -35.38 8.21 25.17
C LEU A 480 -34.53 9.37 24.66
N SER A 481 -33.20 9.29 24.72
CA SER A 481 -32.28 10.28 24.11
C SER A 481 -32.49 10.48 22.61
N ARG A 482 -33.24 9.57 21.96
CA ARG A 482 -33.72 9.67 20.58
C ARG A 482 -34.85 10.68 20.39
N HIS A 483 -35.76 10.84 21.35
CA HIS A 483 -36.96 11.66 21.18
C HIS A 483 -36.70 13.16 21.39
N GLY A 484 -35.75 13.52 22.26
CA GLY A 484 -35.45 14.93 22.56
C GLY A 484 -34.69 15.73 21.50
N LYS A 485 -34.18 15.09 20.43
CA LYS A 485 -33.47 15.78 19.32
C LYS A 485 -34.27 15.88 18.01
N ALA A 486 -35.35 15.10 17.88
CA ALA A 486 -36.23 15.16 16.72
C ALA A 486 -37.51 15.97 16.99
N SER A 487 -37.94 16.13 18.24
CA SER A 487 -39.20 16.81 18.59
C SER A 487 -39.09 18.31 18.88
N SER A 488 -37.89 18.91 18.80
CA SER A 488 -37.70 20.35 19.10
C SER A 488 -37.56 21.23 17.86
N LEU A 489 -37.93 20.75 16.66
CA LEU A 489 -37.95 21.54 15.42
C LEU A 489 -39.32 21.56 14.73
N GLU A 490 -40.33 20.88 15.28
CA GLU A 490 -41.67 20.72 14.68
C GLU A 490 -42.78 20.98 15.71
N ALA A 491 -42.59 22.00 16.56
CA ALA A 491 -43.62 22.42 17.52
C ALA A 491 -43.55 23.94 17.75
N ASP A 492 -43.63 24.72 16.69
CA ASP A 492 -44.11 26.11 16.81
C ASP A 492 -44.76 26.60 15.51
N SER A 493 -45.96 26.08 15.20
CA SER A 493 -46.80 26.68 14.15
C SER A 493 -48.30 26.44 14.36
N THR A 494 -48.83 26.66 15.55
CA THR A 494 -50.25 27.05 15.73
C THR A 494 -50.51 27.50 17.16
N ASN A 495 -50.31 28.79 17.44
CA ASN A 495 -51.38 29.59 18.04
C ASN A 495 -51.09 31.08 17.90
N ARG A 496 -51.90 31.77 17.08
CA ARG A 496 -51.94 33.24 17.04
C ARG A 496 -53.36 33.64 17.42
N LYS A 497 -53.50 34.38 18.52
CA LYS A 497 -54.21 35.67 18.57
C LYS A 497 -53.81 36.42 19.85
N PRO A 498 -53.93 37.76 19.86
CA PRO A 498 -52.86 38.65 20.30
C PRO A 498 -53.22 39.37 21.60
N GLN A 499 -52.22 39.89 22.32
CA GLN A 499 -52.14 41.33 22.65
C GLN A 499 -50.88 41.69 23.47
N VAL A 500 -50.26 42.77 22.97
CA VAL A 500 -49.51 43.87 23.61
C VAL A 500 -48.19 43.58 24.35
N ALA A 501 -47.21 44.38 23.94
CA ALA A 501 -45.82 44.43 24.34
C ALA A 501 -45.60 44.90 25.79
N ASP A 502 -44.52 44.42 26.41
CA ASP A 502 -43.53 45.32 26.99
C ASP A 502 -42.12 44.69 27.03
N VAL A 503 -41.13 45.56 26.88
CA VAL A 503 -39.70 45.32 26.71
C VAL A 503 -39.05 45.12 28.08
N SER A 504 -38.19 44.11 28.24
CA SER A 504 -36.97 44.32 29.04
C SER A 504 -35.89 43.28 28.84
N GLU A 505 -34.69 43.83 28.77
CA GLU A 505 -33.39 43.23 28.56
C GLU A 505 -32.93 42.38 29.76
N ASN A 506 -31.79 41.73 29.54
CA ASN A 506 -30.72 41.51 30.52
C ASN A 506 -30.70 40.17 31.27
N ARG A 507 -29.87 39.23 30.79
CA ARG A 507 -28.61 38.85 31.49
C ARG A 507 -27.82 37.78 30.73
N GLN A 508 -26.86 38.23 29.94
CA GLN A 508 -25.57 37.55 29.84
C GLN A 508 -24.71 37.98 31.05
N LYS A 509 -24.13 37.02 31.77
CA LYS A 509 -22.74 37.07 32.30
C LYS A 509 -22.42 35.87 33.20
N LYS A 510 -21.67 34.92 32.63
CA LYS A 510 -20.36 34.44 33.15
C LYS A 510 -19.79 33.47 32.12
N ARG A 511 -18.90 33.93 31.22
CA ARG A 511 -17.42 33.93 31.38
C ARG A 511 -16.90 32.55 31.82
N LEU A 512 -16.34 31.75 30.91
CA LEU A 512 -14.98 31.80 30.33
C LEU A 512 -13.96 31.00 31.17
N ARG A 513 -13.09 30.28 30.44
CA ARG A 513 -11.98 29.35 30.80
C ARG A 513 -12.42 27.89 30.99
N ASN A 514 -11.91 26.90 30.24
CA ASN A 514 -10.55 26.72 29.73
C ASN A 514 -10.46 26.26 28.26
N GLU A 515 -9.31 26.59 27.67
CA GLU A 515 -8.79 26.20 26.35
C GLU A 515 -8.32 24.72 26.29
N LYS A 516 -8.34 24.16 25.04
CA LYS A 516 -7.29 23.34 24.34
C LYS A 516 -6.84 22.00 24.96
N ASP A 517 -6.66 20.86 24.27
CA ASP A 517 -6.37 20.48 22.87
C ASP A 517 -7.03 19.10 22.53
N GLY A 518 -7.49 18.82 21.29
CA GLY A 518 -6.78 18.04 20.23
C GLY A 518 -6.98 16.51 20.40
N GLU A 519 -7.48 15.68 19.49
CA GLU A 519 -7.68 15.68 18.03
C GLU A 519 -8.91 14.81 17.67
N SER A 520 -9.72 15.25 16.71
CA SER A 520 -10.65 14.39 15.97
C SER A 520 -10.90 15.02 14.60
N GLY A 521 -10.17 14.54 13.59
CA GLY A 521 -10.36 14.91 12.20
C GLY A 521 -11.20 13.86 11.49
N SER A 522 -12.53 14.06 11.43
CA SER A 522 -13.37 13.45 10.41
C SER A 522 -14.09 14.59 9.67
N ALA A 523 -13.62 14.91 8.46
CA ALA A 523 -14.26 15.90 7.60
C ALA A 523 -14.53 15.28 6.22
N LEU A 524 -15.75 14.75 6.05
CA LEU A 524 -16.35 14.57 4.74
C LEU A 524 -16.97 15.90 4.31
N HIS A 525 -16.54 16.39 3.15
CA HIS A 525 -16.97 17.63 2.51
C HIS A 525 -18.47 17.64 2.20
N ARG A 526 -19.12 18.78 2.47
CA ARG A 526 -20.39 19.17 1.85
C ARG A 526 -20.22 20.52 1.16
N LYS A 527 -20.15 20.48 -0.18
CA LYS A 527 -20.19 21.65 -1.07
C LYS A 527 -21.41 22.52 -0.75
N LYS A 528 -21.18 23.82 -0.53
CA LYS A 528 -22.19 24.87 -0.74
C LYS A 528 -21.61 25.92 -1.70
N ARG A 529 -22.27 26.02 -2.85
CA ARG A 529 -22.24 27.18 -3.76
C ARG A 529 -22.54 28.46 -2.98
N ARG A 530 -21.83 29.54 -3.30
CA ARG A 530 -22.44 30.86 -3.43
C ARG A 530 -21.61 31.79 -4.31
N ASP A 531 -22.33 32.42 -5.22
CA ASP A 531 -21.95 33.47 -6.15
C ASP A 531 -21.37 34.69 -5.42
N GLN A 532 -20.43 35.40 -6.07
CA GLN A 532 -20.61 36.83 -6.35
C GLN A 532 -19.57 37.42 -7.32
N LYS A 533 -20.11 37.86 -8.46
CA LYS A 533 -19.92 39.14 -9.16
C LYS A 533 -18.54 39.56 -9.69
N GLN A 534 -18.53 39.54 -11.03
CA GLN A 534 -17.81 40.41 -11.95
C GLN A 534 -17.79 41.90 -11.54
N TYR A 535 -16.66 42.55 -11.76
CA TYR A 535 -16.58 43.90 -12.32
C TYR A 535 -15.39 43.98 -13.29
N SER A 536 -15.63 44.65 -14.41
CA SER A 536 -14.83 44.74 -15.62
C SER A 536 -14.16 46.11 -15.77
N HIS A 537 -12.84 46.10 -16.08
CA HIS A 537 -12.04 47.00 -16.97
C HIS A 537 -12.02 48.54 -16.73
N PRO A 538 -11.06 49.35 -17.28
CA PRO A 538 -10.15 49.07 -18.42
C PRO A 538 -8.67 49.57 -18.35
N SER A 539 -7.87 49.05 -19.29
CA SER A 539 -6.84 49.66 -20.17
C SER A 539 -5.91 50.80 -19.70
N GLY A 540 -4.60 50.61 -19.96
CA GLY A 540 -3.59 51.67 -20.11
C GLY A 540 -2.26 51.12 -20.66
N ALA A 541 -1.79 51.66 -21.79
CA ALA A 541 -0.79 51.10 -22.69
C ALA A 541 0.65 51.68 -22.53
N ALA A 542 1.60 51.00 -23.21
CA ALA A 542 2.94 51.44 -23.69
C ALA A 542 4.03 51.69 -22.61
N GLY A 543 5.32 51.39 -22.80
CA GLY A 543 6.10 50.86 -23.92
C GLY A 543 7.61 50.92 -23.60
N GLY A 544 8.43 50.23 -24.40
CA GLY A 544 9.88 50.46 -24.61
C GLY A 544 10.87 49.88 -23.58
N THR A 545 11.69 48.86 -23.88
CA THR A 545 12.95 48.77 -24.67
C THR A 545 14.26 48.87 -23.85
N VAL A 546 15.01 47.76 -23.91
CA VAL A 546 16.47 47.61 -24.18
C VAL A 546 17.54 47.93 -23.12
N GLY A 547 18.45 46.96 -22.96
CA GLY A 547 19.86 47.10 -22.54
C GLY A 547 20.09 46.81 -21.05
N GLY A 548 21.04 46.00 -20.58
CA GLY A 548 22.23 45.41 -21.19
C GLY A 548 23.27 45.24 -20.07
N SER A 549 23.94 44.09 -20.05
CA SER A 549 25.31 43.82 -19.55
C SER A 549 25.72 44.06 -18.07
N ASP A 550 26.29 42.96 -17.54
CA ASP A 550 27.57 42.85 -16.82
C ASP A 550 27.68 42.90 -15.28
N LYS A 551 28.09 41.73 -14.77
CA LYS A 551 29.24 41.45 -13.87
C LYS A 551 29.64 42.53 -12.83
N LYS A 552 29.62 42.15 -11.55
CA LYS A 552 30.82 41.76 -10.77
C LYS A 552 30.51 41.51 -9.28
N THR A 553 31.10 40.43 -8.80
CA THR A 553 31.71 40.21 -7.49
C THR A 553 31.93 41.44 -6.58
N ASN A 554 31.60 41.32 -5.29
CA ASN A 554 32.60 41.53 -4.24
C ASN A 554 32.23 40.92 -2.88
N ARG A 555 33.25 40.30 -2.29
CA ARG A 555 33.39 39.90 -0.88
C ARG A 555 33.76 41.12 -0.01
N PHE A 556 33.76 40.87 1.31
CA PHE A 556 34.22 41.66 2.46
C PHE A 556 33.13 42.53 3.12
N GLY A 557 32.95 42.55 4.44
CA GLY A 557 33.68 41.89 5.52
C GLY A 557 33.04 42.16 6.89
N ASN A 558 33.07 41.12 7.72
CA ASN A 558 33.32 41.05 9.16
C ASN A 558 33.03 42.26 10.10
N LYS A 559 32.32 41.99 11.20
CA LYS A 559 32.60 42.61 12.51
C LYS A 559 32.44 41.58 13.64
N GLN A 560 33.58 41.22 14.22
CA GLN A 560 33.74 40.48 15.47
C GLN A 560 33.27 41.31 16.68
N LYS A 561 32.81 40.62 17.72
CA LYS A 561 33.15 40.96 19.11
C LYS A 561 33.66 39.70 19.81
N SER A 562 34.88 39.82 20.30
CA SER A 562 35.66 38.83 21.02
C SER A 562 35.42 38.93 22.53
N ARG A 563 35.59 37.80 23.24
CA ARG A 563 36.45 37.73 24.43
C ARG A 563 37.00 36.31 24.58
N MET A 564 38.32 36.22 24.42
CA MET A 564 39.23 35.11 24.77
C MET A 564 39.22 34.90 26.30
N GLY A 565 39.72 33.83 26.92
CA GLY A 565 40.60 32.68 26.66
C GLY A 565 40.72 31.98 28.05
N HIS A 566 41.19 30.76 28.30
CA HIS A 566 42.29 29.94 27.78
C HIS A 566 42.04 28.48 28.24
N GLY A 567 42.43 27.49 27.44
CA GLY A 567 42.61 26.09 27.90
C GLY A 567 44.04 25.86 28.45
N PRO A 568 44.61 24.65 28.33
CA PRO A 568 44.09 23.31 28.67
C PRO A 568 45.10 22.53 29.56
N ARG A 569 44.73 21.36 30.13
CA ARG A 569 45.69 20.27 30.48
C ARG A 569 44.97 18.98 30.95
N LYS A 570 45.34 17.84 30.36
CA LYS A 570 45.16 16.44 30.85
C LYS A 570 46.49 15.97 31.51
N PRO A 571 46.68 14.72 32.00
CA PRO A 571 46.01 14.02 33.13
C PRO A 571 47.00 13.27 34.11
N LYS A 572 46.45 12.67 35.19
CA LYS A 572 46.99 11.61 36.13
C LYS A 572 47.98 12.06 37.26
N PRO A 573 48.32 11.23 38.29
CA PRO A 573 47.56 10.27 39.15
C PRO A 573 47.93 10.33 40.67
N MET A 574 47.21 9.65 41.59
CA MET A 574 47.67 9.16 42.93
C MET A 574 46.72 8.01 43.40
N LYS A 575 47.11 6.72 43.62
CA LYS A 575 47.85 6.06 44.74
C LYS A 575 47.34 6.44 46.15
N GLY A 576 47.05 5.56 47.11
CA GLY A 576 47.10 4.09 47.23
C GLY A 576 46.82 3.66 48.70
N GLY A 577 46.58 2.36 48.95
CA GLY A 577 46.48 1.76 50.28
C GLY A 577 46.15 0.26 50.22
N ASN A 578 47.10 -0.58 50.64
CA ASN A 578 47.23 -2.04 50.44
C ASN A 578 46.92 -2.82 51.76
N PHE A 579 46.54 -4.10 51.66
CA PHE A 579 46.98 -5.26 52.49
C PHE A 579 46.38 -6.55 51.86
N GLU A 580 47.15 -7.35 51.11
CA GLU A 580 47.77 -8.67 51.48
C GLU A 580 46.79 -9.70 52.10
N ARG A 581 46.80 -11.03 51.86
CA ARG A 581 47.62 -12.02 51.13
C ARG A 581 46.80 -13.34 51.07
N ALA A 582 47.08 -14.19 50.08
CA ALA A 582 46.45 -15.51 49.80
C ALA A 582 47.05 -16.67 50.67
N PRO A 583 47.06 -18.00 50.31
CA PRO A 583 46.17 -18.89 49.51
C PRO A 583 45.99 -20.34 50.11
N SER A 584 45.39 -21.25 49.32
CA SER A 584 45.51 -22.75 49.30
C SER A 584 44.44 -23.54 50.08
N LYS A 585 43.96 -24.75 49.73
CA LYS A 585 44.50 -25.85 48.91
C LYS A 585 43.37 -26.87 48.59
N ARG A 586 43.54 -27.55 47.44
CA ARG A 586 43.04 -28.88 46.97
C ARG A 586 42.23 -29.80 47.93
N GLY A 587 41.28 -30.53 47.33
CA GLY A 587 41.36 -32.00 47.27
C GLY A 587 40.08 -32.83 47.37
N LYS A 588 39.81 -33.60 46.29
CA LYS A 588 39.15 -34.94 46.22
C LYS A 588 37.69 -35.07 46.70
N ALA A 589 36.86 -36.04 46.31
CA ALA A 589 36.68 -36.98 45.18
C ALA A 589 35.62 -37.99 45.66
N GLY A 590 34.69 -38.40 44.79
CA GLY A 590 34.08 -39.74 44.85
C GLY A 590 32.75 -39.89 45.61
N GLY A 591 31.78 -40.57 44.97
CA GLY A 591 30.72 -41.27 45.70
C GLY A 591 29.38 -41.42 44.98
N ASN A 592 29.30 -42.35 44.03
CA ASN A 592 28.05 -42.96 43.53
C ASN A 592 27.15 -43.46 44.67
N LYS A 593 25.81 -43.35 44.51
CA LYS A 593 24.89 -44.50 44.71
C LYS A 593 23.50 -44.25 44.12
N LYS A 594 23.11 -45.17 43.22
CA LYS A 594 21.75 -45.49 42.77
C LYS A 594 20.90 -46.04 43.94
N LEU A 595 19.58 -45.83 43.91
CA LEU A 595 18.51 -46.85 43.69
C LEU A 595 17.19 -46.50 44.40
N LYS A 596 16.12 -46.55 43.58
CA LYS A 596 14.74 -47.04 43.84
C LYS A 596 13.94 -46.52 45.04
N ALA A 597 12.79 -45.93 44.74
CA ALA A 597 11.51 -46.65 44.73
C ALA A 597 10.69 -46.18 43.52
#